data_AF-Q86Z35-F1
#
_entry.id   AF-Q86Z35-F1
#
_cell.length_a   1.000
_cell.length_b   1.000
_cell.length_c   1.000
_cell.angle_alpha   90.00
_cell.angle_beta   90.00
_cell.angle_gamma   90.00
#
_symmetry.space_group_name_H-M   'P 1'
#
loop_
_entity.id
_entity.type
_entity.pdbx_description
1 polymer ?
#
loop_
_entity_poly.entity_id
_entity_poly.type
_entity_poly.pdbx_seq_one_letter_code
_entity_poly.pdbx_strand_id
1 'polypeptide(L)' 'MLLAVAILPAALVSANCVANILNINEAVIATGCVPAGGELRIFVGSSHSYLIKATSSCGLSLTNQVFINGESVQSGGRC' A
#
# COMPACT_ATOMS: atom_id res chain seq x y z
N MET A 1 24.85 -26.33 -32.08
CA MET A 1 23.66 -25.45 -32.01
C MET A 1 23.48 -25.03 -30.56
N LEU A 2 23.81 -23.79 -30.21
CA LEU A 2 23.56 -23.24 -28.87
C LEU A 2 22.14 -22.67 -28.86
N LEU A 3 21.24 -23.23 -28.06
CA LEU A 3 19.94 -22.63 -27.76
C LEU A 3 20.17 -21.46 -26.78
N ALA A 4 20.05 -20.23 -27.27
CA ALA A 4 19.97 -19.05 -26.42
C ALA A 4 18.56 -19.00 -25.81
N VAL A 5 18.43 -19.35 -24.53
CA VAL A 5 17.21 -19.12 -23.77
C VAL A 5 17.13 -17.64 -23.45
N ALA A 6 16.26 -16.91 -24.17
CA ALA A 6 15.93 -15.53 -23.86
C ALA A 6 15.12 -15.50 -22.54
N ILE A 7 15.80 -15.19 -21.44
CA ILE A 7 15.15 -14.87 -20.17
C ILE A 7 14.55 -13.48 -20.33
N LEU A 8 13.32 -13.40 -20.84
CA LEU A 8 12.57 -12.15 -20.84
C LEU A 8 12.37 -11.76 -19.37
N PRO A 9 12.82 -10.56 -18.92
CA PRO A 9 12.45 -10.09 -17.60
C PRO A 9 10.93 -9.95 -17.63
N ALA A 10 10.25 -10.80 -16.86
CA ALA A 10 8.84 -10.61 -16.59
C ALA A 10 8.72 -9.17 -16.07
N ALA A 11 8.12 -8.28 -16.86
CA ALA A 11 7.80 -6.96 -16.42
C ALA A 11 6.98 -7.17 -15.14
N LEU A 12 7.58 -6.86 -14.00
CA LEU A 12 6.87 -6.74 -12.73
C LEU A 12 5.90 -5.59 -12.97
N VAL A 13 4.74 -5.90 -13.53
CA VAL A 13 3.57 -5.03 -13.42
C VAL A 13 3.39 -4.94 -11.93
N SER A 14 3.95 -3.87 -11.35
CA SER A 14 3.97 -3.68 -9.92
C SER A 14 2.55 -3.37 -9.54
N ALA A 15 1.78 -4.42 -9.28
CA ALA A 15 0.42 -4.31 -8.80
C ALA A 15 0.44 -3.37 -7.59
N ASN A 16 -0.49 -2.43 -7.58
CA ASN A 16 -0.68 -1.50 -6.50
C ASN A 16 -0.93 -2.26 -5.19
N CYS A 17 -0.87 -1.55 -4.08
CA CYS A 17 -0.89 -2.12 -2.75
C CYS A 17 -2.16 -1.72 -2.03
N VAL A 18 -2.90 -2.70 -1.54
CA VAL A 18 -4.07 -2.42 -0.70
C VAL A 18 -3.58 -1.99 0.67
N ALA A 19 -3.97 -0.79 1.09
CA ALA A 19 -3.74 -0.27 2.43
C ALA A 19 -5.06 -0.17 3.16
N ASN A 20 -5.21 -0.96 4.23
CA ASN A 20 -6.33 -0.91 5.14
C ASN A 20 -5.94 -0.11 6.37
N ILE A 21 -6.66 0.97 6.64
CA ILE A 21 -6.54 1.71 7.89
C ILE A 21 -7.46 1.06 8.91
N LEU A 22 -6.90 0.70 10.05
CA LEU A 22 -7.58 0.04 11.16
C LEU A 22 -7.76 1.04 12.30
N ASN A 23 -8.87 0.93 13.03
CA ASN A 23 -9.04 1.63 14.32
C ASN A 23 -8.38 0.86 15.48
N ILE A 24 -8.50 1.41 16.70
CA ILE A 24 -7.99 0.78 17.93
C ILE A 24 -8.58 -0.61 18.23
N ASN A 25 -9.72 -0.95 17.62
CA ASN A 25 -10.36 -2.27 17.74
C ASN A 25 -9.99 -3.19 16.56
N GLU A 26 -8.97 -2.85 15.77
CA GLU A 26 -8.52 -3.58 14.58
C GLU A 26 -9.60 -3.73 13.49
N ALA A 27 -10.61 -2.86 13.50
CA ALA A 27 -11.63 -2.84 12.45
C ALA A 27 -11.19 -1.92 11.31
N VAL A 28 -11.38 -2.37 10.06
CA VAL A 28 -11.10 -1.57 8.87
C VAL A 28 -12.07 -0.39 8.79
N ILE A 29 -11.52 0.82 8.81
CA ILE A 29 -12.27 2.08 8.73
C ILE A 29 -12.05 2.84 7.41
N ALA A 30 -10.98 2.50 6.68
CA ALA A 30 -10.76 2.98 5.33
C ALA A 30 -9.87 2.01 4.55
N THR A 31 -10.05 1.95 3.23
CA THR A 31 -9.22 1.16 2.33
C THR A 31 -8.83 2.00 1.13
N GLY A 32 -7.57 1.91 0.70
CA GLY A 32 -7.08 2.58 -0.50
C GLY A 32 -6.15 1.67 -1.30
N CYS A 33 -6.05 1.96 -2.60
CA CYS A 33 -5.16 1.26 -3.51
C CYS A 33 -3.95 2.14 -3.82
N VAL A 34 -2.88 1.97 -3.05
CA VAL A 34 -1.67 2.82 -3.10
C VAL A 34 -0.78 2.35 -4.24
N PRO A 35 -0.33 3.23 -5.14
CA PRO A 35 0.58 2.84 -6.20
C PRO A 35 1.87 2.28 -5.63
N ALA A 36 2.31 1.13 -6.13
CA ALA A 36 3.52 0.48 -5.62
C ALA A 36 4.77 1.31 -5.95
N GLY A 37 5.56 1.64 -4.93
CA GLY A 37 6.67 2.60 -5.04
C GLY A 37 6.24 4.07 -4.97
N GLY A 38 4.94 4.34 -4.81
CA GLY A 38 4.35 5.67 -4.74
C GLY A 38 3.61 5.93 -3.43
N GLU A 39 2.78 6.98 -3.45
CA GLU A 39 2.02 7.44 -2.29
C GLU A 39 0.57 7.73 -2.67
N LEU A 40 -0.34 7.57 -1.71
CA LEU A 40 -1.75 7.91 -1.88
C LEU A 40 -2.31 8.48 -0.57
N ARG A 41 -3.13 9.53 -0.68
CA ARG A 41 -3.91 10.04 0.43
C ARG A 41 -5.19 9.22 0.59
N ILE A 42 -5.34 8.55 1.73
CA ILE A 42 -6.53 7.78 2.10
C ILE A 42 -7.31 8.59 3.13
N PHE A 43 -8.59 8.84 2.84
CA PHE A 43 -9.50 9.57 3.72
C PHE A 43 -10.20 8.59 4.67
N VAL A 44 -10.17 8.90 5.96
CA VAL A 44 -10.87 8.15 7.01
C VAL A 44 -12.16 8.90 7.30
N GLY A 45 -13.23 8.54 6.59
CA GLY A 45 -14.49 9.27 6.61
C GLY A 45 -14.31 10.74 6.22
N SER A 46 -14.92 11.66 6.98
CA SER A 46 -14.79 13.11 6.79
C SER A 46 -13.87 13.79 7.82
N SER A 47 -13.24 13.02 8.71
CA SER A 47 -12.52 13.57 9.88
C SER A 47 -11.06 13.91 9.56
N HIS A 48 -10.34 12.97 8.95
CA HIS A 48 -8.91 13.12 8.67
C HIS A 48 -8.46 12.25 7.50
N SER A 49 -7.19 12.37 7.12
CA SER A 49 -6.58 11.55 6.07
C SER A 49 -5.13 11.22 6.38
N TYR A 50 -4.70 10.08 5.84
CA TYR A 50 -3.32 9.62 5.90
C TYR A 50 -2.70 9.56 4.52
N LEU A 51 -1.50 10.10 4.38
CA LEU A 51 -0.65 9.91 3.22
C LEU A 51 0.15 8.62 3.44
N ILE A 52 -0.28 7.56 2.76
CA ILE A 52 0.33 6.24 2.83
C ILE A 52 1.29 6.09 1.66
N LYS A 53 2.53 5.72 1.97
CA LYS A 53 3.54 5.30 1.01
C LYS A 53 3.59 3.78 0.94
N ALA A 54 3.74 3.27 -0.28
CA ALA A 54 3.98 1.85 -0.53
C ALA A 54 5.36 1.65 -1.17
N THR A 55 6.12 0.64 -0.72
CA THR A 55 7.27 0.13 -1.47
C THR A 55 6.80 -0.71 -2.66
N SER A 56 7.71 -1.08 -3.57
CA SER A 56 7.41 -2.02 -4.67
C SER A 56 6.98 -3.42 -4.18
N SER A 57 7.38 -3.79 -2.96
CA SER A 57 6.98 -5.00 -2.25
C SER A 57 5.71 -4.85 -1.39
N CYS A 58 5.02 -3.71 -1.48
CA CYS A 58 3.84 -3.39 -0.65
C CYS A 58 4.10 -3.33 0.86
N GLY A 59 5.32 -2.93 1.25
CA GLY A 59 5.55 -2.38 2.59
C GLY A 59 4.86 -1.03 2.70
N LEU A 60 4.04 -0.85 3.73
CA LEU A 60 3.23 0.36 3.92
C LEU A 60 3.79 1.20 5.06
N SER A 61 3.83 2.52 4.89
CA SER A 61 4.24 3.47 5.91
C SER A 61 3.52 4.80 5.78
N LEU A 62 3.51 5.58 6.86
CA LEU A 62 3.09 6.99 6.81
C LEU A 62 4.21 7.88 6.30
N THR A 63 3.85 8.95 5.58
CA THR A 63 4.79 10.01 5.16
C THR A 63 4.65 11.23 6.05
N ASN A 64 5.64 11.47 6.93
CA ASN A 64 5.69 12.63 7.85
C ASN A 64 4.41 12.84 8.68
N GLN A 65 3.75 11.73 9.05
CA GLN A 65 2.54 11.69 9.85
C GLN A 65 2.66 10.57 10.89
N VAL A 66 1.82 10.64 11.92
CA VAL A 66 1.65 9.58 12.91
C VAL A 66 0.18 9.18 12.95
N PHE A 67 -0.09 7.92 13.26
CA PHE A 67 -1.46 7.50 13.52
C PHE A 67 -1.99 8.17 14.79
N ILE A 68 -3.26 8.55 14.76
CA ILE A 68 -4.00 9.08 15.91
C ILE A 68 -5.05 8.06 16.36
N ASN A 69 -5.62 8.22 17.56
CA ASN A 69 -6.70 7.37 18.07
C ASN A 69 -6.41 5.86 18.12
N GLY A 70 -5.14 5.47 18.22
CA GLY A 70 -4.73 4.05 18.20
C GLY A 70 -4.90 3.38 16.82
N GLU A 71 -5.02 4.17 15.76
CA GLU A 71 -5.13 3.66 14.39
C GLU A 71 -3.81 3.03 13.92
N SER A 72 -3.91 2.21 12.88
CA SER A 72 -2.75 1.59 12.24
C SER A 72 -3.02 1.31 10.76
N VAL A 73 -2.00 0.89 10.03
CA VAL A 73 -2.12 0.43 8.64
C VAL A 73 -1.75 -1.04 8.53
N GLN A 74 -2.57 -1.78 7.78
CA GLN A 74 -2.33 -3.17 7.44
C GLN A 74 -2.34 -3.33 5.92
N SER A 75 -1.44 -4.17 5.41
CA SER A 75 -1.45 -4.57 4.00
C SER A 75 -2.60 -5.54 3.73
N GLY A 76 -3.42 -5.22 2.73
CA GLY A 76 -4.52 -6.07 2.25
C GLY A 76 -4.16 -6.91 1.02
N GLY A 77 -2.89 -6.91 0.60
CA GLY A 77 -2.43 -7.57 -0.62
C GLY A 77 -2.30 -6.62 -1.81
N ARG A 78 -2.59 -7.11 -3.02
CA ARG A 78 -2.43 -6.38 -4.27
C ARG A 78 -3.77 -5.87 -4.82
N CYS A 79 -3.72 -4.72 -5.46
CA CYS A 79 -4.71 -4.11 -6.33
C CYS A 79 -3.96 -3.50 -7.53
#